data_AF-A0A8D2KMY7-F1
#
_entry.id   AF-A0A8D2KMY7-F1
#
_cell.length_a   1.000
_cell.length_b   1.000
_cell.length_c   1.000
_cell.angle_alpha   90.00
_cell.angle_beta   90.00
_cell.angle_gamma   90.00
#
_symmetry.space_group_name_H-M   'P 1'
#
loop_
_entity.id
_entity.type
_entity.pdbx_description
1 polymer ?
#
loop_
_entity_poly.entity_id
_entity_poly.type
_entity_poly.pdbx_seq_one_letter_code
_entity_poly.pdbx_strand_id
1 'polypeptide(L)'
;MDHPQCHSLPQDLSDSLKEATMEVHTLAENVEFMRNFQKGQVTRKGFKLVMASLYHVYVALEEEIERNKDDPVFAPLYFPEELHRRAALERDMAFCKTIKLFFLFLKTVSLLLDWYQRKRPRFWQHLDGRNVQAASSKNMWTV
;
A
#
# COMPACT_ATOMS: atom_id res chain seq x y z
N MET A 1 -49.40 -35.00 -15.00
CA MET A 1 -49.19 -34.96 -13.53
C MET A 1 -48.54 -33.63 -13.25
N ASP A 2 -49.34 -32.67 -12.83
CA ASP A 2 -48.90 -31.29 -12.60
C ASP A 2 -48.18 -31.22 -11.25
N HIS A 3 -46.92 -30.83 -11.29
CA HIS A 3 -46.21 -30.46 -10.07
C HIS A 3 -46.84 -29.16 -9.54
N PRO A 4 -47.23 -29.10 -8.25
CA PRO A 4 -47.79 -27.89 -7.67
C PRO A 4 -46.70 -26.81 -7.66
N GLN A 5 -46.85 -25.80 -8.51
CA GLN A 5 -46.03 -24.59 -8.45
C GLN A 5 -46.47 -23.78 -7.23
N CYS A 6 -45.67 -23.83 -6.17
CA CYS A 6 -45.75 -22.88 -5.08
C CYS A 6 -45.25 -21.54 -5.63
N HIS A 7 -46.16 -20.66 -6.05
CA HIS A 7 -45.84 -19.31 -6.48
C HIS A 7 -45.45 -18.46 -5.26
N SER A 8 -44.24 -18.66 -4.72
CA SER A 8 -43.49 -17.55 -4.16
C SER A 8 -43.12 -16.64 -5.31
N LEU A 9 -43.23 -15.32 -5.16
CA LEU A 9 -42.67 -14.36 -6.13
C LEU A 9 -41.24 -14.78 -6.49
N PRO A 10 -40.79 -14.62 -7.76
CA PRO A 10 -39.39 -14.87 -8.09
C PRO A 10 -38.55 -14.02 -7.15
N GLN A 11 -37.80 -14.67 -6.27
CA GLN A 11 -36.92 -14.00 -5.32
C GLN A 11 -35.93 -13.15 -6.13
N ASP A 12 -35.76 -11.89 -5.73
CA ASP A 12 -34.80 -11.01 -6.40
C ASP A 12 -33.41 -11.65 -6.35
N LEU A 13 -32.66 -11.57 -7.46
CA LEU A 13 -31.35 -12.21 -7.58
C LEU A 13 -30.40 -11.78 -6.45
N SER A 14 -30.49 -10.52 -6.01
CA SER A 14 -29.72 -10.00 -4.88
C SER A 14 -30.02 -10.73 -3.57
N ASP A 15 -31.30 -11.03 -3.30
CA ASP A 15 -31.72 -11.71 -2.09
C ASP A 15 -31.31 -13.18 -2.14
N SER A 16 -31.47 -13.84 -3.30
CA SER A 16 -31.01 -15.21 -3.50
C SER A 16 -29.50 -15.35 -3.33
N LEU A 17 -28.70 -14.44 -3.89
CA LEU A 17 -27.23 -14.45 -3.73
C LEU A 17 -26.83 -14.24 -2.26
N LYS A 18 -27.50 -13.30 -1.58
CA LYS A 18 -27.24 -13.02 -0.15
C LYS A 18 -27.54 -14.23 0.73
N GLU A 19 -28.70 -14.86 0.55
CA GLU A 19 -29.09 -16.04 1.34
C GLU A 19 -28.19 -17.24 1.03
N ALA A 20 -27.92 -17.52 -0.25
CA ALA A 20 -27.12 -18.66 -0.68
C ALA A 20 -25.65 -18.57 -0.23
N THR A 21 -25.10 -17.36 -0.04
CA THR A 21 -23.69 -17.16 0.35
C THR A 21 -23.50 -16.86 1.84
N MET A 22 -24.57 -16.76 2.62
CA MET A 22 -24.52 -16.34 4.04
C MET A 22 -23.60 -17.23 4.90
N GLU A 23 -23.69 -18.55 4.74
CA GLU A 23 -22.87 -19.50 5.52
C GLU A 23 -21.39 -19.37 5.17
N VAL A 24 -21.06 -19.38 3.87
CA VAL A 24 -19.66 -19.25 3.41
C VAL A 24 -19.08 -17.87 3.72
N HIS A 25 -19.89 -16.81 3.71
CA HIS A 25 -19.48 -15.48 4.14
C HIS A 25 -19.08 -15.48 5.62
N THR A 26 -19.91 -16.08 6.48
CA THR A 26 -19.62 -16.18 7.92
C THR A 26 -18.33 -16.97 8.16
N LEU A 27 -18.10 -18.05 7.42
CA LEU A 27 -16.85 -18.81 7.50
C LEU A 27 -15.64 -17.97 7.05
N ALA A 28 -15.78 -17.24 5.92
CA ALA A 28 -14.73 -16.40 5.37
C ALA A 28 -14.33 -15.25 6.32
N GLU A 29 -15.27 -14.67 7.05
CA GLU A 29 -14.99 -13.63 8.05
C GLU A 29 -14.29 -14.18 9.30
N ASN A 30 -14.53 -15.44 9.64
CA ASN A 30 -14.00 -16.08 10.86
C ASN A 30 -12.62 -16.75 10.67
N VAL A 31 -12.08 -16.77 9.45
CA VAL A 31 -10.71 -17.26 9.21
C VAL A 31 -9.72 -16.45 10.05
N GLU A 32 -8.67 -17.12 10.54
CA GLU A 32 -7.75 -16.54 11.51
C GLU A 32 -7.19 -15.19 11.06
N PHE A 33 -6.80 -15.09 9.78
CA PHE A 33 -6.31 -13.85 9.22
C PHE A 33 -7.34 -12.71 9.33
N MET A 34 -8.60 -12.96 8.93
CA MET A 34 -9.64 -11.93 8.88
C MET A 34 -10.08 -11.52 10.29
N ARG A 35 -10.17 -12.48 11.22
CA ARG A 35 -10.41 -12.20 12.64
C ARG A 35 -9.32 -11.33 13.24
N ASN A 36 -8.05 -11.62 12.95
CA ASN A 36 -6.92 -10.80 13.42
C ASN A 36 -6.95 -9.41 12.76
N PHE A 37 -7.32 -9.34 11.48
CA PHE A 37 -7.49 -8.08 10.75
C PHE A 37 -8.56 -7.18 11.39
N GLN A 38 -9.76 -7.71 11.66
CA GLN A 38 -10.87 -7.00 12.30
C GLN A 38 -10.52 -6.50 13.71
N LYS A 39 -9.68 -7.23 14.44
CA LYS A 39 -9.16 -6.84 15.77
C LYS A 39 -8.02 -5.81 15.70
N GLY A 40 -7.62 -5.35 14.50
CA GLY A 40 -6.49 -4.45 14.31
C GLY A 40 -5.12 -5.11 14.53
N GLN A 41 -5.07 -6.44 14.62
CA GLN A 41 -3.86 -7.23 14.89
C GLN A 41 -3.18 -7.68 13.58
N VAL A 42 -3.09 -6.79 12.60
CA VAL A 42 -2.47 -7.09 11.30
C VAL A 42 -1.05 -6.53 11.21
N THR A 43 -0.09 -7.38 10.83
CA THR A 43 1.29 -6.93 10.59
C THR A 43 1.39 -6.20 9.26
N ARG A 44 2.33 -5.26 9.13
CA ARG A 44 2.63 -4.59 7.85
C ARG A 44 2.95 -5.58 6.72
N LYS A 45 3.58 -6.72 7.04
CA LYS A 45 3.86 -7.79 6.05
C LYS A 45 2.56 -8.46 5.59
N GLY A 46 1.68 -8.81 6.53
CA GLY A 46 0.37 -9.39 6.22
C GLY A 46 -0.51 -8.46 5.39
N PHE A 47 -0.56 -7.17 5.76
CA PHE A 47 -1.29 -6.16 5.00
C PHE A 47 -0.78 -6.06 3.55
N LYS A 48 0.54 -6.00 3.35
CA LYS A 48 1.14 -5.98 2.00
C LYS A 48 0.80 -7.22 1.18
N LEU A 49 0.75 -8.39 1.83
CA LEU A 49 0.41 -9.63 1.14
C LEU A 49 -1.04 -9.59 0.64
N VAL A 50 -1.99 -9.18 1.48
CA VAL A 50 -3.40 -9.04 1.06
C VAL A 50 -3.57 -8.01 -0.04
N MET A 51 -2.96 -6.84 0.08
CA MET A 51 -3.04 -5.82 -0.97
C MET A 51 -2.47 -6.31 -2.31
N ALA A 52 -1.36 -7.06 -2.29
CA ALA A 52 -0.79 -7.66 -3.48
C ALA A 52 -1.71 -8.75 -4.07
N SER A 53 -2.29 -9.60 -3.22
CA SER A 53 -3.26 -10.61 -3.66
C SER A 53 -4.50 -9.96 -4.29
N LEU A 54 -5.07 -8.94 -3.66
CA LEU A 54 -6.20 -8.19 -4.19
C LEU A 54 -5.87 -7.55 -5.54
N TYR A 55 -4.68 -6.96 -5.68
CA TYR A 55 -4.26 -6.40 -6.96
C TYR A 55 -4.37 -7.41 -8.10
N HIS A 56 -3.82 -8.62 -7.93
CA HIS A 56 -3.89 -9.64 -8.97
C HIS A 56 -5.31 -10.13 -9.25
N VAL A 57 -6.14 -10.27 -8.21
CA VAL A 57 -7.56 -10.62 -8.36
C VAL A 57 -8.30 -9.55 -9.16
N TYR A 58 -8.14 -8.27 -8.81
CA TYR A 58 -8.82 -7.16 -9.49
C TYR A 58 -8.29 -6.92 -10.91
N VAL A 59 -7.00 -7.16 -11.17
CA VAL A 59 -6.47 -7.12 -12.55
C VAL A 59 -7.20 -8.11 -13.43
N ALA A 60 -7.28 -9.39 -13.02
CA ALA A 60 -7.97 -10.41 -13.81
C ALA A 60 -9.48 -10.14 -13.92
N LEU A 61 -10.12 -9.74 -12.81
CA LEU A 61 -11.54 -9.44 -12.78
C LEU A 61 -11.90 -8.27 -13.70
N GLU A 62 -11.21 -7.13 -13.58
CA GLU A 62 -11.49 -5.94 -14.39
C GLU A 62 -11.15 -6.17 -15.87
N GLU A 63 -10.16 -7.00 -16.18
CA GLU A 63 -9.87 -7.42 -17.55
C GLU A 63 -11.01 -8.24 -18.18
N GLU A 64 -11.66 -9.13 -17.41
CA GLU A 64 -12.85 -9.86 -17.89
C GLU A 64 -14.08 -8.95 -17.97
N ILE A 65 -14.25 -8.03 -17.02
CA ILE A 65 -15.31 -7.02 -17.06
C ILE A 65 -15.22 -6.20 -18.36
N GLU A 66 -14.03 -5.71 -18.71
CA GLU A 66 -13.82 -4.97 -19.96
C GLU A 66 -14.07 -5.80 -21.22
N ARG A 67 -13.76 -7.11 -21.18
CA ARG A 67 -14.06 -8.02 -22.30
C ARG A 67 -15.56 -8.24 -22.51
N ASN A 68 -16.34 -8.21 -21.44
CA ASN A 68 -17.77 -8.56 -21.45
C ASN A 68 -18.69 -7.35 -21.22
N LYS A 69 -18.17 -6.13 -21.29
CA LYS A 69 -18.94 -4.90 -20.97
C LYS A 69 -20.18 -4.68 -21.85
N ASP A 70 -20.14 -5.17 -23.09
CA ASP A 70 -21.24 -5.07 -24.05
C ASP A 70 -22.15 -6.32 -24.06
N ASP A 71 -21.83 -7.34 -23.26
CA ASP A 71 -22.66 -8.55 -23.14
C ASP A 71 -23.95 -8.20 -22.38
N PRO A 72 -25.15 -8.46 -22.95
CA PRO A 72 -26.42 -8.18 -22.29
C PRO A 72 -26.57 -8.75 -20.87
N VAL A 73 -25.88 -9.84 -20.53
CA VAL A 73 -25.95 -10.45 -19.19
C VAL A 73 -25.15 -9.69 -18.13
N PHE A 74 -24.17 -8.88 -18.55
CA PHE A 74 -23.27 -8.16 -17.66
C PHE A 74 -23.36 -6.63 -17.80
N ALA A 75 -23.70 -6.10 -18.97
CA ALA A 75 -23.79 -4.68 -19.25
C ALA A 75 -24.55 -3.85 -18.18
N PRO A 76 -25.66 -4.34 -17.57
CA PRO A 76 -26.34 -3.61 -16.49
C PRO A 76 -25.51 -3.42 -15.21
N LEU A 77 -24.41 -4.16 -15.04
CA LEU A 77 -23.49 -4.13 -13.90
C LEU A 77 -22.16 -3.43 -14.22
N TYR A 78 -21.99 -2.86 -15.42
CA TYR A 78 -20.76 -2.19 -15.83
C TYR A 78 -20.67 -0.77 -15.25
N PHE A 79 -20.00 -0.65 -14.10
CA PHE A 79 -19.78 0.61 -13.36
C PHE A 79 -18.28 0.87 -13.13
N PRO A 80 -17.50 1.19 -14.18
CA PRO A 80 -16.05 1.26 -14.07
C PRO A 80 -15.55 2.41 -13.19
N GLU A 81 -16.17 3.59 -13.26
CA GLU A 81 -15.73 4.78 -12.52
C GLU A 81 -15.97 4.64 -11.00
N GLU A 82 -17.06 3.97 -10.62
CA GLU A 82 -17.46 3.78 -9.23
C GLU A 82 -16.76 2.58 -8.58
N LEU A 83 -16.54 1.51 -9.34
CA LEU A 83 -16.16 0.21 -8.78
C LEU A 83 -14.75 -0.29 -9.14
N HIS A 84 -14.12 0.17 -10.22
CA HIS A 84 -12.77 -0.31 -10.55
C HIS A 84 -11.75 0.07 -9.46
N ARG A 85 -10.97 -0.91 -9.02
CA ARG A 85 -10.00 -0.82 -7.92
C ARG A 85 -8.56 -0.92 -8.38
N ARG A 86 -8.28 -1.43 -9.58
CA ARG A 86 -6.90 -1.59 -10.07
C ARG A 86 -6.04 -0.35 -9.89
N ALA A 87 -6.48 0.81 -10.37
CA ALA A 87 -5.70 2.06 -10.27
C ALA A 87 -5.49 2.54 -8.82
N ALA A 88 -6.43 2.25 -7.91
CA ALA A 88 -6.27 2.54 -6.49
C ALA A 88 -5.26 1.59 -5.83
N LEU A 89 -5.35 0.29 -6.13
CA LEU A 89 -4.43 -0.74 -5.63
C LEU A 89 -2.99 -0.51 -6.12
N GLU A 90 -2.79 -0.03 -7.34
CA GLU A 90 -1.48 0.36 -7.87
C GLU A 90 -0.85 1.50 -7.04
N ARG A 91 -1.65 2.50 -6.68
CA ARG A 91 -1.22 3.60 -5.80
C ARG A 91 -0.90 3.11 -4.39
N ASP A 92 -1.72 2.24 -3.83
CA ASP A 92 -1.49 1.67 -2.49
C ASP A 92 -0.21 0.83 -2.43
N MET A 93 0.03 0.02 -3.46
CA MET A 93 1.27 -0.75 -3.58
C MET A 93 2.49 0.15 -3.73
N ALA A 94 2.38 1.22 -4.54
CA ALA A 94 3.45 2.21 -4.69
C ALA A 94 3.76 2.89 -3.35
N PHE A 95 2.76 3.39 -2.64
CA PHE A 95 2.91 3.98 -1.30
C PHE A 95 3.60 3.01 -0.32
N CYS A 96 3.16 1.74 -0.32
CA CYS A 96 3.75 0.68 0.50
C CYS A 96 5.24 0.43 0.20
N LYS A 97 5.68 0.63 -1.05
CA LYS A 97 7.08 0.53 -1.49
C LYS A 97 7.86 1.82 -1.19
N THR A 98 7.30 2.99 -1.46
CA THR A 98 7.97 4.30 -1.35
C THR A 98 8.41 4.64 0.07
N ILE A 99 7.63 4.27 1.10
CA ILE A 99 8.05 4.46 2.50
C ILE A 99 9.38 3.72 2.78
N LYS A 100 9.63 2.55 2.18
CA LYS A 100 10.91 1.86 2.39
C LYS A 100 12.08 2.65 1.80
N LEU A 101 11.91 3.27 0.64
CA LEU A 101 12.95 4.06 -0.03
C LEU A 101 13.28 5.34 0.76
N PHE A 102 12.27 6.03 1.29
CA PHE A 102 12.47 7.20 2.13
C PHE A 102 13.21 6.85 3.44
N PHE A 103 12.79 5.79 4.13
CA PHE A 103 13.49 5.32 5.33
C PHE A 103 14.91 4.82 5.03
N LEU A 104 15.14 4.20 3.87
CA LEU A 104 16.46 3.78 3.44
C LEU A 104 17.37 4.99 3.18
N PHE A 105 16.85 6.01 2.50
CA PHE A 105 17.54 7.28 2.27
C PHE A 105 17.93 7.96 3.59
N LEU A 106 16.99 8.08 4.53
CA LEU A 106 17.28 8.64 5.86
C LEU A 106 18.32 7.81 6.62
N LYS A 107 18.27 6.47 6.52
CA LYS A 107 19.27 5.59 7.14
C LYS A 107 20.65 5.77 6.53
N THR A 108 20.75 5.95 5.21
CA THR A 108 22.03 6.27 4.55
C THR A 108 22.58 7.64 4.92
N VAL A 109 21.73 8.67 5.01
CA VAL A 109 22.15 10.02 5.45
C VAL A 109 22.61 10.00 6.90
N SER A 110 21.91 9.27 7.78
CA SER A 110 22.33 9.08 9.18
C SER A 110 23.68 8.36 9.29
N LEU A 111 23.91 7.30 8.51
CA LEU A 111 25.20 6.59 8.47
C LEU A 111 26.34 7.47 7.92
N LEU A 112 26.07 8.29 6.90
CA LEU A 112 27.03 9.27 6.38
C LEU A 112 27.36 10.35 7.40
N LEU A 113 26.36 10.85 8.12
CA LEU A 113 26.56 11.83 9.20
C LEU A 113 27.34 11.22 10.36
N ASP A 114 27.03 9.99 10.75
CA ASP A 114 27.76 9.23 11.78
C ASP A 114 29.22 8.98 11.36
N TRP A 115 29.47 8.60 10.11
CA TRP A 115 30.82 8.47 9.55
C TRP A 115 31.57 9.82 9.58
N TYR A 116 30.92 10.90 9.18
CA TYR A 116 31.50 12.25 9.16
C TYR A 116 31.86 12.71 10.58
N GLN A 117 30.96 12.54 11.55
CA GLN A 117 31.22 12.87 12.96
C GLN A 117 32.34 12.00 13.56
N ARG A 118 32.39 10.71 13.21
CA ARG A 118 33.43 9.77 13.68
C ARG A 118 34.83 10.05 13.07
N LYS A 119 34.89 10.61 11.85
CA LYS A 119 36.14 11.03 11.18
C LYS A 119 36.60 12.45 11.57
N ARG A 120 35.72 13.26 12.17
CA ARG A 120 36.00 14.63 12.61
C ARG A 120 37.28 14.75 13.48
N PRO A 121 37.55 13.90 14.49
CA PRO A 121 38.76 14.04 15.31
C PRO A 121 40.06 13.75 14.55
N ARG A 122 40.01 12.94 13.49
CA ARG A 122 41.19 12.49 12.75
C ARG A 122 41.60 13.46 11.63
N PHE A 123 40.65 14.28 11.15
CA PHE A 123 40.89 15.29 10.12
C PHE A 123 41.57 16.56 10.68
N TRP A 124 41.25 16.92 11.94
CA TRP A 124 41.82 18.10 12.59
C TRP A 124 43.20 17.86 13.23
N GLN A 125 43.60 16.61 13.50
CA GLN A 125 44.94 16.30 14.04
C GLN A 125 46.11 16.57 13.07
N HIS A 126 45.86 16.72 11.77
CA HIS A 126 46.88 17.10 10.78
C HIS A 126 46.93 18.60 10.48
N LEU A 127 45.95 19.37 10.96
CA LEU A 127 45.88 20.82 10.74
C LEU A 127 46.35 21.63 11.96
N ASP A 128 46.59 20.99 13.11
CA ASP A 128 47.04 21.65 14.35
C ASP A 128 48.57 21.93 14.42
N GLY A 129 49.28 21.83 13.30
CA GLY A 129 50.74 21.98 13.27
C GLY A 129 51.27 23.36 12.85
N ARG A 130 50.50 24.21 12.17
CA ARG A 130 50.98 25.53 11.71
C ARG A 130 49.83 26.54 11.60
N ASN A 131 50.06 27.73 12.18
CA ASN A 131 49.32 28.99 12.02
C ASN A 131 48.12 29.30 12.92
N VAL A 132 48.34 29.39 14.24
CA VAL A 132 47.50 30.22 15.14
C VAL A 132 48.11 31.62 15.38
N GLN A 133 49.27 31.95 14.81
CA GLN A 133 49.89 33.28 14.97
C GLN A 133 49.66 34.30 13.83
N ALA A 134 48.95 33.94 12.76
CA ALA A 134 48.80 34.84 11.60
C ALA A 134 47.54 35.74 11.62
N ALA A 135 46.68 35.65 12.64
CA ALA A 135 45.41 36.40 12.68
C ALA A 135 45.35 37.49 13.76
N SER A 136 46.50 38.00 14.23
CA SER A 136 46.56 39.08 15.24
C SER A 136 47.30 40.34 14.76
N SER A 137 47.56 40.49 13.46
CA SER A 137 48.11 41.76 12.95
C SER A 137 47.72 41.98 11.50
N LYS A 138 46.63 42.74 11.30
CA LYS A 138 46.47 43.77 10.27
C LYS A 138 45.06 44.34 10.35
N ASN A 139 44.89 45.25 11.30
CA ASN A 139 44.03 46.40 11.09
C ASN A 139 44.74 47.26 10.05
N MET A 140 44.23 47.38 8.82
CA MET A 140 44.70 48.41 7.89
C MET A 140 43.65 48.69 6.80
N TRP A 141 43.08 49.91 6.88
CA TRP A 141 42.28 50.65 5.90
C TRP A 141 40.79 50.24 5.81
N THR A 142 39.80 50.98 6.34
CA THR A 142 39.38 52.36 5.99
C THR A 142 39.44 52.67 4.49
N VAL A 143 38.31 52.49 3.80
CA VAL A 143 37.62 53.50 2.99
C VAL A 143 36.12 53.30 3.17
#